data_AF-A0A4S3B7J5-F1
#
_entry.id   AF-A0A4S3B7J5-F1
#
_cell.length_a   1.000
_cell.length_b   1.000
_cell.length_c   1.000
_cell.angle_alpha   90.00
_cell.angle_beta   90.00
_cell.angle_gamma   90.00
#
_symmetry.space_group_name_H-M   'P 1'
#
loop_
_entity.id
_entity.type
_entity.pdbx_description
1 polymer ?
#
loop_
_entity_poly.entity_id
_entity_poly.type
_entity_poly.pdbx_seq_one_letter_code
_entity_poly.pdbx_strand_id
1 'polypeptide(L)'
;MKKCEGCQREIETDFEYCPYCGEKQVVIMNETNEKTLNWLDRLTNYFIFMYQNTKHPVLPTRVFGEKYYGIITYVMVVLLTGFGLSSGLTGLGFIIHGRSFPLLKEFLLWLALGFLVDVVLIYFLYRILLKEELSIWHAFSKLFHPISVTFYFSVLLLMLAHNLGGETSKLIFIIYLILIILTLTLVKFSFVGNVWTAPRHQGKINGVYLMMIVLTLGVILQTILFLVFAPQILEDVLLFIEEVIKNRLGHLYQLFYQIY
;
A
#
# COMPACT_ATOMS: atom_id res chain seq x y z
N MET A 1 4.96 -24.61 26.73
CA MET A 1 4.22 -24.70 25.45
C MET A 1 2.79 -25.15 25.74
N LYS A 2 1.79 -24.62 25.01
CA LYS A 2 0.35 -24.96 25.12
C LYS A 2 -0.19 -25.37 23.74
N LYS A 3 -1.35 -26.03 23.66
CA LYS A 3 -2.01 -26.34 22.37
C LYS A 3 -3.06 -25.27 22.04
N CYS A 4 -3.11 -24.80 20.78
CA CYS A 4 -4.21 -23.94 20.32
C CYS A 4 -5.54 -24.69 20.49
N GLU A 5 -6.50 -24.09 21.17
CA GLU A 5 -7.85 -24.67 21.34
C GLU A 5 -8.55 -24.90 19.99
N GLY A 6 -8.37 -23.99 19.02
CA GLY A 6 -9.00 -24.06 17.69
C GLY A 6 -8.38 -25.06 16.69
N CYS A 7 -7.05 -25.26 16.67
CA CYS A 7 -6.37 -26.12 15.68
C CYS A 7 -5.45 -27.18 16.27
N GLN A 8 -5.38 -27.28 17.60
CA GLN A 8 -4.64 -28.32 18.33
C GLN A 8 -3.12 -28.35 18.09
N ARG A 9 -2.56 -27.33 17.43
CA ARG A 9 -1.10 -27.20 17.23
C ARG A 9 -0.43 -26.62 18.46
N GLU A 10 0.81 -27.04 18.71
CA GLU A 10 1.62 -26.54 19.81
C GLU A 10 2.10 -25.11 19.53
N ILE A 11 1.95 -24.25 20.54
CA ILE A 11 2.27 -22.83 20.52
C ILE A 11 2.92 -22.44 21.85
N GLU A 12 3.69 -21.34 21.88
CA GLU A 12 4.23 -20.81 23.14
C GLU A 12 3.10 -20.30 24.06
N THR A 13 3.32 -20.35 25.38
CA THR A 13 2.30 -20.04 26.39
C THR A 13 1.83 -18.60 26.36
N ASP A 14 2.68 -17.72 25.83
CA ASP A 14 2.56 -16.27 25.97
C ASP A 14 1.84 -15.65 24.77
N PHE A 15 1.55 -16.46 23.74
CA PHE A 15 0.74 -16.04 22.61
C PHE A 15 -0.72 -15.83 23.04
N GLU A 16 -1.18 -14.59 22.90
CA GLU A 16 -2.60 -14.24 23.02
C GLU A 16 -3.43 -14.78 21.86
N TYR A 17 -2.80 -15.04 20.71
CA TYR A 17 -3.42 -15.62 19.52
C TYR A 17 -2.53 -16.70 18.93
N CYS A 18 -3.11 -17.82 18.54
CA CYS A 18 -2.33 -18.88 17.90
C CYS A 18 -1.85 -18.44 16.49
N PRO A 19 -0.56 -18.57 16.18
CA PRO A 19 0.00 -18.17 14.88
C PRO A 19 -0.46 -19.04 13.69
N TYR A 20 -1.11 -20.18 13.94
CA TYR A 20 -1.57 -21.10 12.90
C TYR A 20 -3.07 -21.00 12.62
N CYS A 21 -3.87 -20.81 13.67
CA CYS A 21 -5.33 -20.89 13.64
C CYS A 21 -5.98 -19.52 13.91
N GLY A 22 -5.24 -18.59 14.50
CA GLY A 22 -5.73 -17.28 14.94
C GLY A 22 -6.70 -17.31 16.13
N GLU A 23 -6.98 -18.48 16.71
CA GLU A 23 -7.86 -18.62 17.88
C GLU A 23 -7.28 -17.83 19.05
N LYS A 24 -8.12 -17.01 19.69
CA LYS A 24 -7.73 -16.27 20.89
C LYS A 24 -7.47 -17.29 22.00
N GLN A 25 -6.27 -17.22 22.56
CA GLN A 25 -5.89 -18.06 23.68
C GLN A 25 -6.25 -17.32 24.97
N VAL A 26 -6.80 -18.04 25.94
CA VAL A 26 -7.01 -17.49 27.27
C VAL A 26 -5.63 -17.27 27.90
N VAL A 27 -5.14 -16.03 27.87
CA VAL A 27 -3.94 -15.64 28.61
C VAL A 27 -4.40 -15.28 30.01
N ILE A 28 -4.03 -16.11 30.99
CA ILE A 28 -4.22 -15.79 32.41
C ILE A 28 -3.16 -14.74 32.76
N MET A 29 -3.46 -13.46 32.53
CA MET A 29 -2.63 -12.34 33.01
C MET A 29 -3.15 -11.88 34.36
N ASN A 30 -2.24 -11.81 35.34
CA ASN A 30 -2.54 -11.21 36.65
C ASN A 30 -2.85 -9.72 36.46
N GLU A 31 -4.07 -9.32 36.85
CA GLU A 31 -4.54 -7.93 36.89
C GLU A 31 -3.63 -7.10 37.80
N THR A 32 -2.81 -6.17 37.27
CA THR A 32 -2.36 -5.02 38.09
C THR A 32 -1.76 -3.81 37.38
N ASN A 33 -1.63 -3.72 36.04
CA ASN A 33 -1.03 -2.53 35.39
C ASN A 33 -1.61 -2.19 34.00
N GLU A 34 -2.93 -2.00 33.91
CA GLU A 34 -3.67 -2.09 32.63
C GLU A 34 -3.77 -0.81 31.76
N LYS A 35 -3.39 0.38 32.26
CA LYS A 35 -3.74 1.64 31.55
C LYS A 35 -2.62 2.39 30.83
N THR A 36 -1.35 2.13 31.11
CA THR A 36 -0.21 2.79 30.42
C THR A 36 0.65 1.84 29.58
N LEU A 37 0.53 0.52 29.78
CA LEU A 37 1.22 -0.50 28.99
C LEU A 37 0.60 -0.75 27.60
N ASN A 38 -0.62 -0.27 27.37
CA ASN A 38 -1.52 -0.82 26.34
C ASN A 38 -1.16 -0.42 24.88
N TRP A 39 -0.44 0.68 24.62
CA TRP A 39 -0.20 1.13 23.24
C TRP A 39 1.04 0.49 22.58
N LEU A 40 2.11 0.29 23.34
CA LEU A 40 3.32 -0.39 22.87
C LEU A 40 3.02 -1.86 22.56
N ASP A 41 2.23 -2.51 23.40
CA ASP A 41 1.79 -3.90 23.17
C ASP A 41 0.94 -4.00 21.90
N ARG A 42 0.02 -3.05 21.67
CA ARG A 42 -0.77 -3.00 20.42
C ARG A 42 0.10 -2.80 19.18
N LEU A 43 1.11 -1.93 19.24
CA LEU A 43 2.05 -1.76 18.12
C LEU A 43 2.87 -3.02 17.89
N THR A 44 3.36 -3.63 18.96
CA THR A 44 4.12 -4.88 18.89
C THR A 44 3.28 -5.99 18.26
N ASN A 45 2.03 -6.14 18.69
CA ASN A 45 1.07 -7.07 18.13
C ASN A 45 0.77 -6.78 16.65
N TYR A 46 0.64 -5.51 16.27
CA TYR A 46 0.50 -5.11 14.87
C TYR A 46 1.72 -5.52 14.03
N PHE A 47 2.94 -5.30 14.50
CA PHE A 47 4.16 -5.68 13.77
C PHE A 47 4.34 -7.20 13.70
N ILE A 48 4.00 -7.93 14.76
CA ILE A 48 3.96 -9.40 14.76
C ILE A 48 2.96 -9.89 13.71
N PHE A 49 1.76 -9.32 13.67
CA PHE A 49 0.74 -9.63 12.67
C PHE A 49 1.24 -9.36 11.25
N MET A 50 1.87 -8.21 11.01
CA MET A 50 2.44 -7.85 9.70
C MET A 50 3.54 -8.83 9.26
N TYR A 51 4.43 -9.21 10.19
CA TYR A 51 5.48 -10.18 9.94
C TYR A 51 4.91 -11.57 9.59
N GLN A 52 3.94 -12.04 10.39
CA GLN A 52 3.28 -13.33 10.15
C GLN A 52 2.54 -13.37 8.82
N ASN A 53 1.79 -12.31 8.48
CA ASN A 53 1.09 -12.22 7.20
C ASN A 53 2.03 -12.09 6.01
N THR A 54 3.23 -11.54 6.19
CA THR A 54 4.22 -11.47 5.11
C THR A 54 4.75 -12.88 4.80
N LYS A 55 4.93 -13.71 5.82
CA LYS A 55 5.39 -15.10 5.66
C LYS A 55 4.28 -16.02 5.16
N HIS A 56 3.06 -15.83 5.66
CA HIS A 56 1.88 -16.64 5.35
C HIS A 56 0.68 -15.71 5.17
N PRO A 57 0.43 -15.20 3.94
CA PRO A 57 -0.66 -14.27 3.72
C PRO A 57 -2.01 -14.95 3.99
N VAL A 58 -2.67 -14.51 5.05
CA VAL A 58 -4.01 -15.00 5.39
C VAL A 58 -5.01 -14.20 4.55
N LEU A 59 -5.68 -14.88 3.61
CA LEU A 59 -6.89 -14.33 3.00
C LEU A 59 -7.99 -14.34 4.07
N PRO A 60 -8.52 -13.18 4.50
CA PRO A 60 -9.49 -13.14 5.58
C PRO A 60 -10.83 -13.74 5.11
N THR A 61 -10.97 -15.05 5.29
CA THR A 61 -12.25 -15.77 5.23
C THR A 61 -13.07 -15.50 6.50
N ARG A 62 -12.40 -15.11 7.60
CA ARG A 62 -12.98 -14.55 8.82
C ARG A 62 -12.08 -13.44 9.38
N VAL A 63 -12.65 -12.63 10.27
CA VAL A 63 -12.03 -11.45 10.89
C VAL A 63 -10.86 -11.88 11.78
N PHE A 64 -9.67 -12.03 11.21
CA PHE A 64 -8.46 -12.27 11.97
C PHE A 64 -7.71 -10.95 12.17
N GLY A 65 -7.40 -10.64 13.43
CA GLY A 65 -6.77 -9.38 13.84
C GLY A 65 -7.76 -8.31 14.30
N GLU A 66 -7.23 -7.28 14.96
CA GLU A 66 -8.05 -6.16 15.42
C GLU A 66 -8.65 -5.43 14.22
N LYS A 67 -9.92 -5.00 14.34
CA LYS A 67 -10.74 -4.40 13.25
C LYS A 67 -10.06 -3.24 12.50
N TYR A 68 -9.02 -2.66 13.09
CA TYR A 68 -8.31 -1.49 12.61
C TYR A 68 -6.96 -1.79 11.92
N TYR A 69 -6.43 -3.01 11.97
CA TYR A 69 -5.12 -3.29 11.37
C TYR A 69 -5.08 -2.98 9.87
N GLY A 70 -6.15 -3.27 9.12
CA GLY A 70 -6.22 -2.90 7.69
C GLY A 70 -6.15 -1.40 7.45
N ILE A 71 -6.73 -0.60 8.35
CA ILE A 71 -6.68 0.87 8.28
C ILE A 71 -5.28 1.37 8.59
N ILE A 72 -4.65 0.81 9.64
CA ILE A 72 -3.27 1.17 10.01
C ILE A 72 -2.33 0.88 8.84
N THR A 73 -2.44 -0.30 8.22
CA THR A 73 -1.64 -0.66 7.04
C THR A 73 -1.92 0.29 5.88
N TYR A 74 -3.18 0.60 5.60
CA TYR A 74 -3.56 1.59 4.58
C TYR A 74 -2.90 2.96 4.83
N VAL A 75 -3.04 3.52 6.03
CA VAL A 75 -2.47 4.83 6.39
C VAL A 75 -0.95 4.80 6.26
N MET A 76 -0.29 3.75 6.77
CA MET A 76 1.15 3.61 6.71
C MET A 76 1.66 3.50 5.28
N VAL A 77 1.03 2.68 4.44
CA VAL A 77 1.42 2.53 3.02
C VAL A 77 1.22 3.85 2.28
N VAL A 78 0.09 4.55 2.47
CA VAL A 78 -0.16 5.86 1.84
C VAL A 78 0.91 6.87 2.25
N LEU A 79 1.17 7.00 3.56
CA LEU A 79 2.16 7.95 4.07
C LEU A 79 3.56 7.63 3.54
N LEU A 80 4.06 6.41 3.80
CA LEU A 80 5.43 6.02 3.45
C LEU A 80 5.66 6.06 1.92
N THR A 81 4.70 5.59 1.12
CA THR A 81 4.80 5.64 -0.33
C THR A 81 4.72 7.08 -0.84
N GLY A 82 3.82 7.90 -0.29
CA GLY A 82 3.71 9.32 -0.67
C GLY A 82 4.97 10.10 -0.37
N PHE A 83 5.56 9.91 0.82
CA PHE A 83 6.86 10.47 1.17
C PHE A 83 7.97 9.96 0.26
N GLY A 84 8.01 8.65 0.00
CA GLY A 84 9.00 8.03 -0.89
C GLY A 84 8.94 8.61 -2.30
N LEU A 85 7.74 8.71 -2.89
CA LEU A 85 7.52 9.29 -4.22
C LEU A 85 7.92 10.77 -4.27
N SER A 86 7.47 11.58 -3.31
CA SER A 86 7.80 13.01 -3.28
C SER A 86 9.30 13.26 -3.09
N SER A 87 9.95 12.50 -2.20
CA SER A 87 11.39 12.62 -1.96
C SER A 87 12.20 12.12 -3.16
N GLY A 88 11.79 11.01 -3.77
CA GLY A 88 12.53 10.42 -4.87
C GLY A 88 12.50 11.27 -6.13
N LEU A 89 11.37 11.93 -6.43
CA LEU A 89 11.33 12.91 -7.53
C LEU A 89 12.23 14.12 -7.30
N THR A 90 12.34 14.57 -6.05
CA THR A 90 13.26 15.65 -5.68
C THR A 90 14.72 15.20 -5.85
N GLY A 91 15.07 14.00 -5.37
CA GLY A 91 16.42 13.44 -5.50
C GLY A 91 16.86 13.26 -6.96
N LEU A 92 15.93 12.94 -7.85
CA LEU A 92 16.15 12.82 -9.29
C LEU A 92 16.32 14.17 -10.01
N GLY A 93 16.20 15.29 -9.30
CA GLY A 93 16.33 16.64 -9.87
C GLY A 93 15.11 17.10 -10.66
N PHE A 94 13.99 16.37 -10.63
CA PHE A 94 12.77 16.77 -11.35
C PHE A 94 12.15 18.06 -10.82
N ILE A 95 12.46 18.47 -9.58
CA ILE A 95 11.81 19.62 -8.95
C ILE A 95 12.86 20.52 -8.28
N ILE A 96 13.03 21.72 -8.83
CA ILE A 96 14.05 22.72 -8.43
C ILE A 96 13.54 23.63 -7.29
N HIS A 97 12.27 23.51 -6.94
CA HIS A 97 11.66 24.35 -5.91
C HIS A 97 12.19 23.87 -4.57
N GLY A 98 12.92 24.72 -3.84
CA GLY A 98 13.64 24.45 -2.58
C GLY A 98 12.79 24.00 -1.38
N ARG A 99 11.77 23.18 -1.60
CA ARG A 99 10.96 22.48 -0.60
C ARG A 99 11.45 21.04 -0.53
N SER A 100 11.56 20.51 0.69
CA SER A 100 11.99 19.12 0.92
C SER A 100 11.01 18.08 0.37
N PHE A 101 9.75 18.46 0.13
CA PHE A 101 8.69 17.58 -0.38
C PHE A 101 7.69 18.33 -1.28
N PRO A 102 8.06 18.61 -2.54
CA PRO A 102 7.32 19.52 -3.41
C PRO A 102 5.94 19.01 -3.89
N LEU A 103 5.69 17.69 -3.85
CA LEU A 103 4.45 17.05 -4.34
C LEU A 103 3.80 16.12 -3.31
N LEU A 104 4.18 16.23 -2.03
CA LEU A 104 3.72 15.31 -1.01
C LEU A 104 2.20 15.31 -0.87
N LYS A 105 1.58 16.49 -0.89
CA LYS A 105 0.13 16.60 -0.74
C LYS A 105 -0.60 15.91 -1.89
N GLU A 106 -0.11 16.11 -3.11
CA GLU A 106 -0.65 15.56 -4.34
C GLU A 106 -0.53 14.03 -4.33
N PHE A 107 0.64 13.48 -4.00
CA PHE A 107 0.82 12.03 -3.87
C PHE A 107 0.00 11.44 -2.73
N LEU A 108 -0.05 12.07 -1.56
CA LEU A 108 -0.84 11.59 -0.43
C LEU A 108 -2.33 11.54 -0.80
N LEU A 109 -2.87 12.60 -1.42
CA LEU A 109 -4.26 12.65 -1.84
C LEU A 109 -4.55 11.61 -2.95
N TRP A 110 -3.68 11.52 -3.95
CA TRP A 110 -3.84 10.56 -5.04
C TRP A 110 -3.81 9.11 -4.55
N LEU A 111 -2.85 8.75 -3.69
CA LEU A 111 -2.76 7.41 -3.10
C LEU A 111 -3.92 7.13 -2.14
N ALA A 112 -4.23 8.06 -1.24
CA ALA A 112 -5.32 7.91 -0.27
C ALA A 112 -6.65 7.68 -0.99
N LEU A 113 -7.02 8.57 -1.91
CA LEU A 113 -8.27 8.46 -2.65
C LEU A 113 -8.26 7.27 -3.62
N GLY A 114 -7.14 7.02 -4.28
CA GLY A 114 -6.97 5.92 -5.22
C GLY A 114 -7.17 4.55 -4.57
N PHE A 115 -6.65 4.35 -3.36
CA PHE A 115 -6.87 3.14 -2.57
C PHE A 115 -8.23 3.12 -1.88
N LEU A 116 -8.75 4.27 -1.46
CA LEU A 116 -10.11 4.36 -0.89
C LEU A 116 -11.16 3.93 -1.92
N VAL A 117 -10.98 4.25 -3.20
CA VAL A 117 -11.83 3.76 -4.29
C VAL A 117 -11.86 2.23 -4.30
N ASP A 118 -10.71 1.55 -4.17
CA ASP A 118 -10.67 0.09 -4.14
C ASP A 118 -11.42 -0.49 -2.93
N VAL A 119 -11.26 0.12 -1.75
CA VAL A 119 -11.98 -0.27 -0.52
C VAL A 119 -13.48 -0.10 -0.71
N VAL A 120 -13.91 1.04 -1.27
CA VAL A 120 -15.31 1.36 -1.51
C VAL A 120 -15.91 0.42 -2.56
N LEU A 121 -15.17 0.07 -3.62
CA LEU A 121 -15.60 -0.91 -4.61
C LEU A 121 -15.77 -2.31 -4.00
N ILE A 122 -14.83 -2.78 -3.18
CA ILE A 122 -14.99 -4.05 -2.44
C ILE A 122 -16.22 -3.97 -1.54
N TYR A 123 -16.37 -2.88 -0.79
CA TYR A 123 -17.51 -2.71 0.11
C TYR A 123 -18.85 -2.78 -0.65
N PHE A 124 -18.99 -2.07 -1.76
CA PHE A 124 -20.20 -2.10 -2.59
C PHE A 124 -20.42 -3.46 -3.24
N LEU A 125 -19.37 -4.11 -3.73
CA LEU A 125 -19.43 -5.45 -4.30
C LEU A 125 -20.04 -6.43 -3.30
N TYR A 126 -19.52 -6.47 -2.08
CA TYR A 126 -19.98 -7.38 -1.05
C TYR A 126 -21.38 -7.03 -0.54
N ARG A 127 -21.67 -5.72 -0.34
CA ARG A 127 -22.95 -5.28 0.23
C ARG A 127 -24.11 -5.31 -0.75
N ILE A 128 -23.95 -4.75 -1.94
CA ILE A 128 -25.03 -4.64 -2.93
C ILE A 128 -25.20 -5.95 -3.67
N LEU A 129 -24.09 -6.53 -4.14
CA LEU A 129 -24.14 -7.61 -5.11
C LEU A 129 -24.16 -8.99 -4.44
N LEU A 130 -23.39 -9.16 -3.35
CA LEU A 130 -23.36 -10.41 -2.59
C LEU A 130 -24.34 -10.43 -1.40
N LYS A 131 -24.98 -9.30 -1.09
CA LYS A 131 -25.89 -9.13 0.05
C LYS A 131 -25.28 -9.58 1.38
N GLU A 132 -23.95 -9.50 1.50
CA GLU A 132 -23.25 -9.78 2.75
C GLU A 132 -23.19 -8.52 3.60
N GLU A 133 -23.38 -8.69 4.91
CA GLU A 133 -23.21 -7.60 5.88
C GLU A 133 -21.71 -7.34 6.14
N LEU A 134 -21.02 -6.82 5.13
CA LEU A 134 -19.64 -6.37 5.27
C LEU A 134 -19.62 -4.93 5.78
N SER A 135 -18.96 -4.67 6.92
CA SER A 135 -18.68 -3.29 7.32
C SER A 135 -17.50 -2.70 6.54
N ILE A 136 -17.42 -1.36 6.45
CA ILE A 136 -16.32 -0.70 5.73
C ILE A 136 -14.94 -1.03 6.32
N TRP A 137 -14.85 -1.19 7.64
CA TRP A 137 -13.63 -1.61 8.34
C TRP A 137 -13.15 -2.99 7.87
N HIS A 138 -14.08 -3.91 7.61
CA HIS A 138 -13.73 -5.23 7.07
C HIS A 138 -13.27 -5.15 5.62
N ALA A 139 -13.77 -4.20 4.82
CA ALA A 139 -13.27 -3.97 3.46
C ALA A 139 -11.80 -3.52 3.48
N PHE A 140 -11.40 -2.65 4.43
CA PHE A 140 -10.00 -2.31 4.64
C PHE A 140 -9.15 -3.54 4.98
N SER A 141 -9.59 -4.35 5.94
CA SER A 141 -8.88 -5.57 6.32
C SER A 141 -8.74 -6.55 5.16
N LYS A 142 -9.81 -6.76 4.39
CA LYS A 142 -9.79 -7.61 3.18
C LYS A 142 -8.74 -7.16 2.16
N LEU A 143 -8.65 -5.85 1.93
CA LEU A 143 -7.72 -5.31 0.95
C LEU A 143 -6.27 -5.25 1.46
N PHE A 144 -6.06 -4.83 2.71
CA PHE A 144 -4.74 -4.47 3.22
C PHE A 144 -4.03 -5.54 4.05
N HIS A 145 -4.74 -6.51 4.64
CA HIS A 145 -4.10 -7.62 5.37
C HIS A 145 -3.21 -8.50 4.48
N PRO A 146 -3.65 -8.93 3.28
CA PRO A 146 -2.84 -9.80 2.43
C PRO A 146 -1.56 -9.14 1.89
N ILE A 147 -1.49 -7.82 1.93
CA ILE A 147 -0.42 -7.01 1.35
C ILE A 147 0.46 -6.37 2.40
N SER A 148 0.59 -7.00 3.57
CA SER A 148 1.52 -6.59 4.62
C SER A 148 2.96 -6.40 4.11
N VAL A 149 3.39 -7.17 3.11
CA VAL A 149 4.70 -7.00 2.43
C VAL A 149 4.88 -5.59 1.83
N THR A 150 3.79 -4.97 1.37
CA THR A 150 3.78 -3.63 0.77
C THR A 150 4.24 -2.56 1.74
N PHE A 151 4.00 -2.74 3.05
CA PHE A 151 4.54 -1.86 4.08
C PHE A 151 6.07 -1.84 4.04
N TYR A 152 6.71 -3.01 4.00
CA TYR A 152 8.17 -3.10 3.95
C TYR A 152 8.74 -2.50 2.66
N PHE A 153 8.07 -2.71 1.51
CA PHE A 153 8.44 -2.04 0.27
C PHE A 153 8.28 -0.52 0.35
N SER A 154 7.26 -0.02 1.02
CA SER A 154 7.06 1.42 1.23
C SER A 154 8.15 2.03 2.12
N VAL A 155 8.57 1.32 3.17
CA VAL A 155 9.71 1.73 4.02
C VAL A 155 11.00 1.76 3.20
N LEU A 156 11.27 0.69 2.45
CA LEU A 156 12.48 0.60 1.61
C LEU A 156 12.48 1.68 0.53
N LEU A 157 11.33 1.95 -0.08
CA LEU A 157 11.15 3.01 -1.06
C LEU A 157 11.53 4.37 -0.47
N LEU A 158 11.04 4.69 0.73
CA LEU A 158 11.38 5.93 1.43
C LEU A 158 12.88 6.02 1.76
N MET A 159 13.48 4.92 2.23
CA MET A 159 14.93 4.88 2.51
C MET A 159 15.76 5.11 1.24
N LEU A 160 15.40 4.49 0.12
CA LEU A 160 16.08 4.70 -1.15
C LEU A 160 15.84 6.10 -1.72
N ALA A 161 14.65 6.67 -1.52
CA ALA A 161 14.32 8.03 -1.94
C ALA A 161 15.27 9.08 -1.35
N HIS A 162 15.71 8.90 -0.10
CA HIS A 162 16.68 9.80 0.53
C HIS A 162 18.08 9.68 -0.10
N ASN A 163 18.44 8.47 -0.55
CA ASN A 163 19.72 8.19 -1.18
C ASN A 163 19.75 8.52 -2.67
N LEU A 164 18.64 8.96 -3.26
CA LEU A 164 18.52 9.23 -4.70
C LEU A 164 19.14 10.57 -5.15
N GLY A 165 19.76 11.35 -4.25
CA GLY A 165 20.51 12.56 -4.61
C GLY A 165 21.98 12.30 -4.99
N GLY A 166 22.53 13.09 -5.93
CA GLY A 166 23.95 13.08 -6.31
C GLY A 166 24.32 12.05 -7.40
N GLU A 167 25.55 11.52 -7.35
CA GLU A 167 26.07 10.46 -8.24
C GLU A 167 25.46 9.09 -7.92
N THR A 168 24.13 8.99 -8.04
CA THR A 168 23.45 7.73 -7.76
C THR A 168 23.75 6.69 -8.82
N SER A 169 24.05 5.48 -8.36
CA SER A 169 24.22 4.36 -9.27
C SER A 169 22.90 4.08 -10.01
N LYS A 170 22.98 3.86 -11.33
CA LYS A 170 21.83 3.48 -12.17
C LYS A 170 21.04 2.30 -11.59
N LEU A 171 21.73 1.40 -10.86
CA LEU A 171 21.13 0.25 -10.18
C LEU A 171 20.13 0.67 -9.08
N ILE A 172 20.51 1.61 -8.21
CA ILE A 172 19.64 2.10 -7.13
C ILE A 172 18.37 2.71 -7.71
N PHE A 173 18.50 3.47 -8.80
CA PHE A 173 17.36 4.04 -9.51
C PHE A 173 16.40 2.98 -10.06
N ILE A 174 16.93 1.93 -10.70
CA ILE A 174 16.12 0.82 -11.22
C ILE A 174 15.38 0.11 -10.07
N ILE A 175 16.06 -0.17 -8.96
CA ILE A 175 15.45 -0.79 -7.77
C ILE A 175 14.33 0.08 -7.23
N TYR A 176 14.56 1.40 -7.13
CA TYR A 176 13.55 2.36 -6.68
C TYR A 176 12.29 2.32 -7.56
N LEU A 177 12.44 2.35 -8.89
CA LEU A 177 11.30 2.23 -9.83
C LEU A 177 10.55 0.91 -9.68
N ILE A 178 11.28 -0.20 -9.54
CA ILE A 178 10.68 -1.52 -9.32
C ILE A 178 9.85 -1.52 -8.03
N LEU A 179 10.34 -0.92 -6.94
CA LEU A 179 9.62 -0.84 -5.68
C LEU A 179 8.35 0.01 -5.77
N ILE A 180 8.35 1.10 -6.54
CA ILE A 180 7.13 1.87 -6.82
C ILE A 180 6.10 0.96 -7.50
N ILE A 181 6.50 0.30 -8.59
CA ILE A 181 5.61 -0.55 -9.37
C ILE A 181 5.07 -1.69 -8.50
N LEU A 182 5.92 -2.37 -7.73
CA LEU A 182 5.51 -3.44 -6.82
C LEU A 182 4.53 -2.95 -5.76
N THR A 183 4.79 -1.80 -5.15
CA THR A 183 3.93 -1.22 -4.11
C THR A 183 2.52 -0.93 -4.64
N LEU A 184 2.42 -0.31 -5.83
CA LEU A 184 1.14 0.02 -6.44
C LEU A 184 0.40 -1.22 -6.97
N THR A 185 1.12 -2.17 -7.57
CA THR A 185 0.53 -3.37 -8.18
C THR A 185 0.06 -4.39 -7.14
N LEU A 186 0.73 -4.52 -6.00
CA LEU A 186 0.31 -5.45 -4.94
C LEU A 186 -1.07 -5.12 -4.37
N VAL A 187 -1.36 -3.83 -4.17
CA VAL A 187 -2.71 -3.40 -3.76
C VAL A 187 -3.76 -3.84 -4.78
N LYS A 188 -3.43 -3.73 -6.07
CA LYS A 188 -4.29 -4.17 -7.18
C LYS A 188 -4.46 -5.67 -7.25
N PHE A 189 -3.40 -6.44 -7.01
CA PHE A 189 -3.51 -7.90 -6.94
C PHE A 189 -4.36 -8.34 -5.77
N SER A 190 -4.25 -7.69 -4.61
CA SER A 190 -5.12 -7.96 -3.47
C SER A 190 -6.58 -7.65 -3.78
N PHE A 191 -6.84 -6.52 -4.45
CA PHE A 191 -8.18 -6.16 -4.91
C PHE A 191 -8.75 -7.23 -5.84
N VAL A 192 -8.03 -7.58 -6.91
CA VAL A 192 -8.44 -8.62 -7.87
C VAL A 192 -8.68 -9.96 -7.17
N GLY A 193 -7.76 -10.36 -6.28
CA GLY A 193 -7.87 -11.60 -5.52
C GLY A 193 -9.13 -11.65 -4.64
N ASN A 194 -9.48 -10.54 -3.98
CA ASN A 194 -10.69 -10.43 -3.17
C ASN A 194 -11.98 -10.47 -4.00
N VAL A 195 -11.96 -9.91 -5.21
CA VAL A 195 -13.09 -9.98 -6.16
C VAL A 195 -13.23 -11.40 -6.71
N TRP A 196 -12.12 -12.08 -7.01
CA TRP A 196 -12.09 -13.43 -7.56
C TRP A 196 -12.58 -14.49 -6.57
N THR A 197 -12.16 -14.37 -5.31
CA THR A 197 -12.51 -15.30 -4.23
C THR A 197 -13.88 -15.02 -3.61
N ALA A 198 -14.53 -13.93 -4.01
CA ALA A 198 -15.85 -13.60 -3.52
C ALA A 198 -16.83 -14.74 -3.83
N PRO A 199 -17.65 -15.17 -2.84
CA PRO A 199 -18.48 -16.35 -2.99
C PRO A 199 -19.36 -16.21 -4.22
N ARG A 200 -19.26 -17.19 -5.13
CA ARG A 200 -20.12 -17.28 -6.31
C ARG A 200 -21.53 -17.56 -5.82
N HIS A 201 -22.33 -16.52 -5.63
CA HIS A 201 -23.75 -16.71 -5.37
C HIS A 201 -24.36 -17.50 -6.53
N GLN A 202 -25.16 -18.48 -6.13
CA GLN A 202 -25.79 -19.50 -6.95
C GLN A 202 -26.41 -18.91 -8.24
N GLY A 203 -25.68 -19.04 -9.35
CA GLY A 203 -26.23 -19.16 -10.70
C GLY A 203 -26.68 -17.90 -11.46
N LYS A 204 -26.70 -16.68 -10.88
CA LYS A 204 -27.26 -15.52 -11.62
C LYS A 204 -26.26 -14.65 -12.37
N ILE A 205 -25.01 -14.53 -11.92
CA ILE A 205 -23.99 -13.69 -12.56
C ILE A 205 -22.67 -14.46 -12.60
N ASN A 206 -22.07 -14.59 -13.78
CA ASN A 206 -20.75 -15.21 -13.91
C ASN A 206 -19.72 -14.30 -13.20
N GLY A 207 -18.98 -14.85 -12.24
CA GLY A 207 -17.99 -14.12 -11.45
C GLY A 207 -16.91 -13.43 -12.32
N VAL A 208 -16.65 -13.95 -13.51
CA VAL A 208 -15.73 -13.32 -14.49
C VAL A 208 -16.28 -11.99 -14.98
N TYR A 209 -17.56 -11.90 -15.37
CA TYR A 209 -18.15 -10.63 -15.83
C TYR A 209 -18.21 -9.60 -14.71
N LEU A 210 -18.52 -10.04 -13.49
CA LEU A 210 -18.48 -9.19 -12.32
C LEU A 210 -17.08 -8.62 -12.08
N MET A 211 -16.05 -9.47 -12.16
CA MET A 211 -14.65 -9.04 -12.04
C MET A 211 -14.31 -7.99 -13.10
N MET A 212 -14.67 -8.25 -14.37
CA MET A 212 -14.42 -7.31 -15.46
C MET A 212 -15.10 -5.96 -15.20
N ILE A 213 -16.38 -5.94 -14.82
CA ILE A 213 -17.11 -4.69 -14.53
C ILE A 213 -16.45 -3.91 -13.40
N VAL A 214 -16.14 -4.58 -12.29
CA VAL A 214 -15.54 -3.96 -11.10
C VAL A 214 -14.13 -3.42 -11.42
N LEU A 215 -13.33 -4.16 -12.20
CA LEU A 215 -12.02 -3.70 -12.65
C LEU A 215 -12.11 -2.52 -13.60
N THR A 216 -13.00 -2.58 -14.60
CA THR A 216 -13.22 -1.46 -15.52
C THR A 216 -13.66 -0.20 -14.77
N LEU A 217 -14.62 -0.33 -13.85
CA LEU A 217 -15.06 0.78 -13.01
C LEU A 217 -13.92 1.34 -12.15
N GLY A 218 -13.11 0.47 -11.55
CA GLY A 218 -11.93 0.87 -10.79
C GLY A 218 -10.93 1.65 -11.64
N VAL A 219 -10.59 1.15 -12.83
CA VAL A 219 -9.69 1.83 -13.77
C VAL A 219 -10.25 3.19 -14.18
N ILE A 220 -11.54 3.30 -14.49
CA ILE A 220 -12.19 4.58 -14.84
C ILE A 220 -12.08 5.56 -13.68
N LEU A 221 -12.47 5.16 -12.47
CA LEU A 221 -12.42 6.03 -11.28
C LEU A 221 -10.99 6.47 -10.95
N GLN A 222 -10.03 5.56 -11.05
CA GLN A 222 -8.61 5.88 -10.86
C GLN A 222 -8.06 6.79 -11.95
N THR A 223 -8.49 6.63 -13.19
CA THR A 223 -8.12 7.53 -14.28
C THR A 223 -8.68 8.93 -14.04
N ILE A 224 -9.92 9.05 -13.57
CA ILE A 224 -10.51 10.34 -13.19
C ILE A 224 -9.71 10.98 -12.05
N LEU A 225 -9.39 10.22 -10.99
CA LEU A 225 -8.56 10.72 -9.89
C LEU A 225 -7.18 11.17 -10.39
N PHE A 226 -6.54 10.38 -11.24
CA PHE A 226 -5.28 10.76 -11.87
C PHE A 226 -5.44 12.06 -12.66
N LEU A 227 -6.44 12.21 -13.51
CA LEU A 227 -6.66 13.45 -14.27
C LEU A 227 -6.92 14.67 -13.39
N VAL A 228 -7.44 14.50 -12.18
CA VAL A 228 -7.67 15.60 -11.23
C VAL A 228 -6.38 16.01 -10.52
N PHE A 229 -5.51 15.06 -10.14
CA PHE A 229 -4.30 15.35 -9.36
C PHE A 229 -3.01 15.41 -10.19
N ALA A 230 -3.00 14.82 -11.38
CA ALA A 230 -1.85 14.79 -12.28
C ALA A 230 -1.51 16.10 -13.00
N PRO A 231 -2.42 17.08 -13.25
CA PRO A 231 -2.05 18.27 -14.02
C PRO A 231 -0.84 18.99 -13.44
N GLN A 232 -0.78 19.13 -12.11
CA GLN A 232 0.33 19.78 -11.42
C GLN A 232 1.62 18.96 -11.52
N ILE A 233 1.52 17.63 -11.38
CA ILE A 233 2.65 16.71 -11.57
C ILE A 233 3.17 16.76 -13.01
N LEU A 234 2.25 16.81 -13.98
CA LEU A 234 2.57 16.82 -15.41
C LEU A 234 3.23 18.13 -15.82
N GLU A 235 2.76 19.27 -15.30
CA GLU A 235 3.35 20.59 -15.54
C GLU A 235 4.79 20.65 -15.00
N ASP A 236 5.02 20.21 -13.76
CA ASP A 236 6.36 20.16 -13.16
C ASP A 236 7.31 19.24 -13.96
N VAL A 237 6.83 18.08 -14.40
CA VAL A 237 7.61 17.14 -15.22
C VAL A 237 7.92 17.72 -16.60
N LEU A 238 6.96 18.41 -17.23
CA LEU A 238 7.16 19.05 -18.54
C LEU A 238 8.20 20.16 -18.47
N LEU A 239 8.13 21.02 -17.45
CA LEU A 239 9.12 22.08 -17.20
C LEU A 239 10.52 21.50 -17.02
N PHE A 240 10.66 20.41 -16.27
CA PHE A 240 11.93 19.72 -16.12
C PHE A 240 12.46 19.16 -17.44
N ILE A 241 11.61 18.49 -18.24
CA ILE A 241 12.02 17.96 -19.54
C ILE A 241 12.51 19.10 -20.44
N GLU A 242 11.81 20.24 -20.44
CA GLU A 242 12.21 21.42 -21.18
C GLU A 242 13.58 21.95 -20.73
N GLU A 243 13.84 21.99 -19.43
CA GLU A 243 15.11 22.44 -18.87
C GLU A 243 16.27 21.48 -19.18
N VAL A 244 16.05 20.16 -19.08
CA VAL A 244 17.03 19.14 -19.47
C VAL A 244 17.36 19.25 -20.96
N ILE A 245 16.34 19.43 -21.81
CA ILE A 245 16.52 19.61 -23.25
C ILE A 245 17.33 20.89 -23.52
N LYS A 246 16.99 22.02 -22.90
CA LYS A 246 17.73 23.29 -23.03
C LYS A 246 19.19 23.15 -22.60
N ASN A 247 19.46 22.52 -21.45
CA ASN A 247 20.82 22.33 -20.94
C ASN A 247 21.65 21.40 -21.85
N ARG A 248 21.06 20.31 -22.35
CA ARG A 248 21.74 19.40 -23.29
C ARG A 248 22.01 20.06 -24.65
N LEU A 249 21.04 20.79 -25.20
CA LEU A 249 21.20 21.52 -26.45
C LEU A 249 22.20 22.67 -26.33
N GLY A 250 22.20 23.40 -25.20
CA GLY A 250 23.19 24.45 -24.92
C GLY A 250 24.62 23.90 -24.91
N HIS A 251 24.83 22.74 -24.30
CA HIS A 251 26.13 22.05 -24.31
C HIS A 251 26.57 21.63 -25.72
N LEU A 252 25.63 21.13 -26.54
CA LEU A 252 25.91 20.81 -27.94
C LEU A 252 26.27 22.06 -28.76
N TYR A 253 25.58 23.18 -28.53
CA TYR A 253 25.86 24.44 -29.22
C TYR A 253 27.24 25.00 -28.87
N GLN A 254 27.65 24.92 -27.60
CA GLN A 254 29.00 25.29 -27.17
C GLN A 254 30.08 24.37 -27.75
N LEU A 255 29.83 23.07 -27.83
CA LEU A 255 30.74 22.13 -28.50
C LEU A 255 30.89 22.42 -29.99
N PHE A 256 29.79 22.76 -30.67
CA PHE A 256 29.83 23.19 -32.07
C PHE A 256 30.63 24.48 -32.26
N TYR A 257 30.50 25.46 -31.38
CA TYR A 257 31.25 26.73 -31.44
C TYR A 257 32.74 26.57 -31.12
N GLN A 258 33.16 25.50 -30.44
CA GLN A 258 34.58 25.21 -30.23
C GLN A 258 35.24 24.47 -31.40
N ILE A 259 34.44 23.89 -32.30
CA ILE A 259 34.92 23.14 -33.47
C ILE A 259 35.06 24.05 -34.71
N TYR A 260 34.33 25.16 -34.76
CA TYR A 260 34.35 26.16 -35.85
C TYR A 260 35.06 27.45 -35.41
#